data_AF-A0A9J6F2C1-F1
#
_entry.id   AF-A0A9J6F2C1-F1
#
_cell.length_a   1.000
_cell.length_b   1.000
_cell.length_c   1.000
_cell.angle_alpha   90.00
_cell.angle_beta   90.00
_cell.angle_gamma   90.00
#
_symmetry.space_group_name_H-M   'P 1'
#
loop_
_entity.id
_entity.type
_entity.pdbx_description
1 polymer ?
#
loop_
_entity_poly.entity_id
_entity_poly.type
_entity_poly.pdbx_seq_one_letter_code
_entity_poly.pdbx_strand_id
1 'polypeptide(L)'
;MRVRDWFVGEGRALPAAADTPKPCAARGGVTRATEDRVPRTCLREPLPVACLALYVLAIGSDAQVSDDATRKCLNCICYASTKCNTQIGCTNGGPNSYFCGPYQISYAYWVDAGKPGNFDHFEKCLKDQVCAETAVVNYMNKWGTDCDGDGQVTCYDYARMHKAGRSGCQAASWVDATDYWAQFQECFGPSPSPQGLGPGDDSGISGLDARSNKRN
;
A
#
# COMPACT_ATOMS: atom_id res chain seq x y z
N MET A 1 19.98 25.49 -19.55
CA MET A 1 19.02 26.31 -18.78
C MET A 1 17.88 26.77 -19.68
N ARG A 2 16.65 26.32 -19.44
CA ARG A 2 15.42 27.02 -19.86
C ARG A 2 14.38 26.86 -18.76
N VAL A 3 14.19 27.93 -18.01
CA VAL A 3 13.10 28.12 -17.05
C VAL A 3 11.90 28.55 -17.88
N ARG A 4 10.76 27.88 -17.75
CA ARG A 4 9.48 28.36 -18.30
C ARG A 4 8.44 28.35 -17.20
N ASP A 5 7.85 29.53 -17.06
CA ASP A 5 6.81 29.96 -16.15
C ASP A 5 5.59 29.04 -16.13
N TRP A 6 5.01 28.82 -14.95
CA TRP A 6 3.63 28.38 -14.81
C TRP A 6 2.98 28.89 -13.51
N PHE A 7 1.85 29.58 -13.73
CA PHE A 7 0.67 29.82 -12.89
C PHE A 7 0.75 30.76 -11.66
N VAL A 8 0.21 31.96 -11.87
CA VAL A 8 -0.61 32.70 -10.89
C VAL A 8 -2.07 32.50 -11.29
N GLY A 9 -2.89 31.98 -10.37
CA GLY A 9 -4.34 31.82 -10.53
C GLY A 9 -5.01 31.86 -9.16
N GLU A 10 -5.76 32.93 -8.93
CA GLU A 10 -6.38 33.32 -7.66
C GLU A 10 -7.61 32.49 -7.28
N GLY A 11 -7.72 32.21 -5.98
CA GLY A 11 -8.91 32.34 -5.13
C GLY A 11 -10.27 31.78 -5.58
N ARG A 12 -10.79 30.81 -4.81
CA ARG A 12 -12.07 30.95 -4.10
C ARG A 12 -12.26 29.88 -3.03
N ALA A 13 -12.56 30.36 -1.82
CA ALA A 13 -12.97 29.56 -0.67
C ALA A 13 -14.37 28.98 -0.89
N LEU A 14 -14.54 27.70 -0.52
CA LEU A 14 -15.84 27.03 -0.38
C LEU A 14 -16.21 26.96 1.11
N PRO A 15 -17.49 27.18 1.48
CA PRO A 15 -17.92 27.09 2.87
C PRO A 15 -18.07 25.64 3.34
N ALA A 16 -17.74 25.44 4.62
CA ALA A 16 -17.92 24.21 5.37
C ALA A 16 -19.41 23.96 5.65
N ALA A 17 -19.89 22.76 5.31
CA ALA A 17 -21.15 22.22 5.80
C ALA A 17 -20.86 21.17 6.86
N ALA A 18 -21.29 21.45 8.09
CA ALA A 18 -21.28 20.53 9.21
C ALA A 18 -22.57 19.69 9.18
N ASP A 19 -22.45 18.37 9.20
CA ASP A 19 -23.56 17.46 9.48
C ASP A 19 -23.15 16.48 10.57
N THR A 20 -23.94 16.48 11.64
CA THR A 20 -23.79 15.68 12.87
C THR A 20 -24.71 14.45 12.82
N PRO A 21 -24.46 13.42 13.65
CA PRO A 21 -24.83 12.05 13.34
C PRO A 21 -26.28 11.69 13.66
N LYS A 22 -26.90 10.88 12.78
CA LYS A 22 -28.18 10.21 13.02
C LYS A 22 -27.99 8.95 13.87
N PRO A 23 -28.76 8.75 14.96
CA PRO A 23 -28.71 7.53 15.76
C PRO A 23 -29.42 6.37 15.04
N CYS A 24 -28.78 5.20 15.02
CA CYS A 24 -29.41 3.95 14.59
C CYS A 24 -30.35 3.45 15.70
N ALA A 25 -31.64 3.35 15.37
CA ALA A 25 -32.63 2.73 16.24
C ALA A 25 -32.44 1.21 16.26
N ALA A 26 -32.26 0.65 17.46
CA ALA A 26 -32.33 -0.79 17.70
C ALA A 26 -33.80 -1.22 17.87
N ARG A 27 -34.27 -2.14 17.03
CA ARG A 27 -35.48 -2.94 17.26
C ARG A 27 -35.32 -4.32 16.63
N GLY A 28 -35.72 -5.34 17.39
CA GLY A 28 -36.04 -6.66 16.85
C GLY A 28 -35.48 -7.80 17.68
N GLY A 29 -36.26 -8.25 18.68
CA GLY A 29 -36.07 -9.55 19.30
C GLY A 29 -36.80 -10.67 18.55
N VAL A 30 -36.87 -11.83 19.21
CA VAL A 30 -37.62 -13.06 18.85
C VAL A 30 -36.83 -13.94 17.85
N THR A 31 -36.50 -15.22 18.09
CA THR A 31 -37.11 -16.27 18.90
C THR A 31 -36.09 -17.36 19.26
N ARG A 32 -36.34 -17.98 20.40
CA ARG A 32 -35.73 -19.20 20.94
C ARG A 32 -36.11 -20.38 20.03
N ALA A 33 -35.13 -20.99 19.35
CA ALA A 33 -35.30 -22.31 18.73
C ALA A 33 -34.85 -23.38 19.73
N THR A 34 -35.68 -24.40 19.82
CA THR A 34 -35.76 -25.45 20.82
C THR A 34 -34.58 -26.42 20.80
N GLU A 35 -34.13 -26.80 22.00
CA GLU A 35 -33.24 -27.92 22.29
C GLU A 35 -33.80 -29.23 21.70
N ASP A 36 -33.11 -29.78 20.70
CA ASP A 36 -33.27 -31.19 20.34
C ASP A 36 -32.32 -32.05 21.17
N ARG A 37 -32.99 -32.89 21.95
CA ARG A 37 -32.46 -33.80 22.96
C ARG A 37 -31.91 -35.04 22.27
N VAL A 38 -30.61 -35.07 21.98
CA VAL A 38 -29.94 -36.28 21.48
C VAL A 38 -29.73 -37.27 22.65
N PRO A 39 -30.23 -38.52 22.56
CA PRO A 39 -30.10 -39.50 23.63
C PRO A 39 -28.66 -39.99 23.76
N ARG A 40 -28.17 -40.00 25.01
CA ARG A 40 -26.94 -40.68 25.42
C ARG A 40 -27.21 -42.18 25.45
N THR A 41 -26.65 -42.93 24.51
CA THR A 41 -26.41 -44.36 24.66
C THR A 41 -24.93 -44.65 24.54
N CYS A 42 -24.38 -45.16 25.64
CA CYS A 42 -23.01 -45.58 25.84
C CYS A 42 -22.75 -46.95 25.19
N LEU A 43 -21.78 -47.04 24.27
CA LEU A 43 -21.06 -48.27 23.87
C LEU A 43 -19.68 -47.77 23.37
N ARG A 44 -18.60 -47.76 24.17
CA ARG A 44 -17.65 -48.84 24.49
C ARG A 44 -17.12 -49.57 23.25
N GLU A 45 -15.94 -49.15 22.77
CA GLU A 45 -14.77 -49.95 22.33
C GLU A 45 -13.63 -48.97 21.89
N PRO A 46 -12.33 -49.38 21.92
CA PRO A 46 -11.20 -48.44 21.90
C PRO A 46 -10.52 -48.26 20.51
N LEU A 47 -9.87 -47.11 20.32
CA LEU A 47 -8.92 -46.72 19.23
C LEU A 47 -9.58 -46.24 17.90
N PRO A 48 -9.10 -45.14 17.27
CA PRO A 48 -7.68 -44.92 17.02
C PRO A 48 -7.17 -43.50 17.32
N VAL A 49 -6.01 -43.45 17.96
CA VAL A 49 -5.13 -42.28 18.12
C VAL A 49 -4.72 -41.67 16.75
N ALA A 50 -5.09 -42.31 15.63
CA ALA A 50 -4.82 -41.84 14.28
C ALA A 50 -5.66 -40.62 13.82
N CYS A 51 -6.86 -40.38 14.40
CA CYS A 51 -7.71 -39.28 13.93
C CYS A 51 -7.29 -37.88 14.42
N LEU A 52 -6.57 -37.77 15.54
CA LEU A 52 -6.06 -36.48 16.03
C LEU A 52 -4.85 -35.97 15.24
N ALA A 53 -4.08 -36.85 14.61
CA ALA A 53 -2.93 -36.46 13.79
C ALA A 53 -3.34 -35.84 12.44
N LEU A 54 -4.53 -36.15 11.94
CA LEU A 54 -5.04 -35.60 10.66
C LEU A 54 -5.67 -34.20 10.80
N TYR A 55 -6.03 -33.76 12.01
CA TYR A 55 -6.58 -32.43 12.23
C TYR A 55 -5.48 -31.34 12.36
N VAL A 56 -4.22 -31.72 12.56
CA VAL A 56 -3.10 -30.78 12.74
C VAL A 56 -2.42 -30.39 11.42
N LEU A 57 -2.69 -31.08 10.30
CA LEU A 57 -2.09 -30.79 8.99
C LEU A 57 -2.87 -29.77 8.13
N ALA A 58 -3.97 -29.20 8.64
CA ALA A 58 -4.83 -28.29 7.88
C ALA A 58 -4.80 -26.82 8.38
N ILE A 59 -3.75 -26.41 9.09
CA ILE A 59 -3.58 -25.02 9.53
C ILE A 59 -2.69 -24.23 8.55
N GLY A 60 -3.38 -23.59 7.59
CA GLY A 60 -3.14 -22.23 7.07
C GLY A 60 -1.78 -21.89 6.44
N SER A 61 -1.76 -21.77 5.10
CA SER A 61 -0.63 -21.23 4.33
C SER A 61 -1.02 -20.06 3.41
N ASP A 62 -1.87 -19.12 3.87
CA ASP A 62 -2.39 -18.04 3.00
C ASP A 62 -1.90 -16.62 3.35
N ALA A 63 -0.72 -16.47 3.94
CA ALA A 63 -0.22 -15.15 4.40
C ALA A 63 1.16 -14.73 3.90
N GLN A 64 1.73 -15.38 2.86
CA GLN A 64 3.11 -15.09 2.43
C GLN A 64 3.22 -14.39 1.06
N VAL A 65 2.23 -14.53 0.18
CA VAL A 65 2.30 -14.01 -1.20
C VAL A 65 2.20 -12.48 -1.26
N SER A 66 1.38 -11.87 -0.40
CA SER A 66 1.23 -10.41 -0.36
C SER A 66 2.44 -9.69 0.22
N ASP A 67 3.15 -10.33 1.16
CA ASP A 67 4.35 -9.75 1.77
C ASP A 67 5.51 -9.72 0.77
N ASP A 68 5.75 -10.82 0.06
CA ASP A 68 6.85 -10.90 -0.92
C ASP A 68 6.68 -9.90 -2.08
N ALA A 69 5.47 -9.79 -2.64
CA ALA A 69 5.19 -8.84 -3.71
C ALA A 69 5.35 -7.37 -3.25
N THR A 70 4.92 -7.07 -2.03
CA THR A 70 5.09 -5.73 -1.42
C THR A 70 6.57 -5.44 -1.17
N ARG A 71 7.33 -6.41 -0.66
CA ARG A 71 8.77 -6.30 -0.46
C ARG A 71 9.50 -6.04 -1.77
N LYS A 72 9.22 -6.80 -2.83
CA LYS A 72 9.79 -6.60 -4.16
C LYS A 72 9.49 -5.20 -4.68
N CYS A 73 8.23 -4.76 -4.55
CA CYS A 73 7.81 -3.43 -4.95
C CYS A 73 8.62 -2.31 -4.25
N LEU A 74 8.67 -2.35 -2.92
CA LEU A 74 9.40 -1.38 -2.11
C LEU A 74 10.90 -1.38 -2.41
N ASN A 75 11.50 -2.56 -2.62
CA ASN A 75 12.91 -2.68 -2.98
C ASN A 75 13.21 -2.01 -4.33
N CYS A 76 12.33 -2.18 -5.32
CA CYS A 76 12.54 -1.58 -6.65
C CYS A 76 12.27 -0.08 -6.69
N ILE A 77 11.32 0.45 -5.92
CA ILE A 77 11.15 1.90 -5.73
C ILE A 77 12.42 2.50 -5.11
N CYS A 78 12.95 1.87 -4.07
CA CYS A 78 14.19 2.28 -3.42
C CYS A 78 15.40 2.22 -4.37
N TYR A 79 15.51 1.16 -5.17
CA TYR A 79 16.54 1.01 -6.18
C TYR A 79 16.47 2.12 -7.23
N ALA A 80 15.28 2.42 -7.74
CA ALA A 80 15.05 3.49 -8.70
C ALA A 80 15.35 4.89 -8.14
N SER A 81 15.10 5.12 -6.85
CA SER A 81 15.37 6.40 -6.20
C SER A 81 16.86 6.69 -6.00
N THR A 82 17.61 5.73 -5.46
CA THR A 82 19.02 5.96 -5.03
C THR A 82 19.93 4.74 -5.16
N LYS A 83 19.52 3.72 -5.90
CA LYS A 83 20.10 2.37 -5.83
C LYS A 83 20.09 1.80 -4.40
N CYS A 84 19.05 2.14 -3.63
CA CYS A 84 18.94 1.79 -2.21
C CYS A 84 20.14 2.20 -1.36
N ASN A 85 20.72 3.37 -1.61
CA ASN A 85 21.82 3.86 -0.79
C ASN A 85 21.32 4.30 0.59
N THR A 86 21.39 3.43 1.59
CA THR A 86 20.96 3.71 2.98
C THR A 86 21.85 4.72 3.71
N GLN A 87 23.03 5.02 3.15
CA GLN A 87 23.93 6.06 3.68
C GLN A 87 23.64 7.44 3.09
N ILE A 88 22.69 7.54 2.14
CA ILE A 88 22.32 8.84 1.57
C ILE A 88 21.63 9.69 2.64
N GLY A 89 22.09 10.93 2.77
CA GLY A 89 21.47 11.92 3.63
C GLY A 89 20.21 12.50 3.00
N CYS A 90 20.03 13.80 3.19
CA CYS A 90 19.01 14.56 2.47
C CYS A 90 19.63 15.36 1.35
N THR A 91 18.94 15.41 0.21
CA THR A 91 19.34 16.16 -0.97
C THR A 91 18.49 17.44 -1.05
N ASN A 92 19.13 18.54 -1.45
CA ASN A 92 18.47 19.82 -1.68
C ASN A 92 18.73 20.24 -3.13
N GLY A 93 17.69 20.17 -3.96
CA GLY A 93 17.73 20.54 -5.38
C GLY A 93 17.24 21.95 -5.68
N GLY A 94 16.89 22.75 -4.67
CA GLY A 94 16.31 24.08 -4.81
C GLY A 94 15.04 24.30 -3.98
N PRO A 95 14.31 25.40 -4.22
CA PRO A 95 13.05 25.69 -3.54
C PRO A 95 12.06 24.52 -3.69
N ASN A 96 11.50 24.05 -2.58
CA ASN A 96 10.55 22.92 -2.54
C ASN A 96 11.11 21.56 -3.00
N SER A 97 12.43 21.42 -3.14
CA SER A 97 13.09 20.18 -3.57
C SER A 97 14.00 19.63 -2.48
N TYR A 98 13.41 19.30 -1.32
CA TYR A 98 14.11 18.70 -0.19
C TYR A 98 13.61 17.28 0.05
N PHE A 99 14.49 16.30 -0.17
CA PHE A 99 14.18 14.88 -0.14
C PHE A 99 15.20 14.14 0.71
N CYS A 100 14.77 13.09 1.43
CA CYS A 100 15.63 12.38 2.38
C CYS A 100 15.65 10.87 2.15
N GLY A 101 16.82 10.29 2.42
CA GLY A 101 17.02 8.85 2.54
C GLY A 101 16.91 8.06 1.24
N PRO A 102 16.94 6.72 1.31
CA PRO A 102 17.05 5.86 0.14
C PRO A 102 15.86 5.96 -0.81
N TYR A 103 14.68 6.32 -0.29
CA TYR A 103 13.47 6.49 -1.08
C TYR A 103 13.31 7.92 -1.66
N GLN A 104 14.15 8.89 -1.26
CA GLN A 104 14.02 10.31 -1.65
C GLN A 104 12.62 10.88 -1.35
N ILE A 105 12.18 10.75 -0.10
CA ILE A 105 10.85 11.20 0.33
C ILE A 105 10.91 12.65 0.83
N SER A 106 9.90 13.46 0.49
CA SER A 106 9.79 14.85 0.96
C SER A 106 9.04 14.93 2.30
N TYR A 107 9.17 16.07 2.98
CA TYR A 107 8.40 16.33 4.21
C TYR A 107 6.89 16.19 3.98
N ALA A 108 6.35 16.80 2.91
CA ALA A 108 4.92 16.76 2.60
C ALA A 108 4.42 15.32 2.40
N TYR A 109 5.20 14.49 1.69
CA TYR A 109 4.89 13.08 1.52
C TYR A 109 4.83 12.34 2.86
N TRP A 110 5.82 12.53 3.74
CA TRP A 110 5.84 11.91 5.07
C TRP A 110 4.65 12.35 5.94
N VAL A 111 4.26 13.62 5.87
CA VAL A 111 3.07 14.14 6.55
C VAL A 111 1.80 13.48 6.02
N ASP A 112 1.67 13.38 4.70
CA ASP A 112 0.54 12.76 4.04
C ASP A 112 0.41 11.27 4.37
N ALA A 113 1.54 10.59 4.54
CA ALA A 113 1.65 9.20 5.01
C ALA A 113 1.32 9.02 6.52
N GLY A 114 0.91 10.08 7.22
CA GLY A 114 0.53 10.03 8.62
C GLY A 114 1.69 10.13 9.60
N LYS A 115 2.86 10.63 9.15
CA LYS A 115 4.05 10.85 9.99
C LYS A 115 4.50 9.59 10.75
N PRO A 116 4.73 8.45 10.07
CA PRO A 116 5.12 7.22 10.75
C PRO A 116 6.47 7.35 11.45
N GLY A 117 6.67 6.45 12.42
CA GLY A 117 7.84 6.41 13.28
C GLY A 117 7.68 7.20 14.58
N ASN A 118 8.61 6.99 15.50
CA ASN A 118 8.70 7.74 16.76
C ASN A 118 9.97 8.58 16.75
N PHE A 119 10.04 9.54 15.82
CA PHE A 119 11.20 10.40 15.62
C PHE A 119 10.81 11.87 15.76
N ASP A 120 11.69 12.66 16.38
CA ASP A 120 11.48 14.11 16.57
C ASP A 120 11.56 14.88 15.24
N HIS A 121 12.23 14.31 14.24
CA HIS A 121 12.51 14.93 12.95
C HIS A 121 12.28 13.94 11.83
N PHE A 122 11.63 14.39 10.75
CA PHE A 122 11.24 13.52 9.64
C PHE A 122 12.47 12.95 8.91
N GLU A 123 13.58 13.68 8.86
CA GLU A 123 14.84 13.23 8.26
C GLU A 123 15.40 11.99 8.95
N LYS A 124 15.19 11.84 10.27
CA LYS A 124 15.61 10.63 11.00
C LYS A 124 14.78 9.43 10.55
N CYS A 125 13.46 9.59 10.44
CA CYS A 125 12.58 8.55 9.92
C CYS A 125 12.95 8.19 8.47
N LEU A 126 13.08 9.16 7.58
CA LEU A 126 13.25 8.86 6.15
C LEU A 126 14.62 8.26 5.81
N LYS A 127 15.62 8.42 6.68
CA LYS A 127 16.91 7.72 6.57
C LYS A 127 16.88 6.31 7.17
N ASP A 128 15.94 6.02 8.06
CA ASP A 128 15.69 4.67 8.56
C ASP A 128 14.86 3.88 7.54
N GLN A 129 15.34 2.71 7.14
CA GLN A 129 14.71 1.94 6.07
C GLN A 129 13.28 1.52 6.43
N VAL A 130 13.05 1.05 7.65
CA VAL A 130 11.73 0.57 8.09
C VAL A 130 10.74 1.72 8.16
N CYS A 131 11.15 2.87 8.69
CA CYS A 131 10.29 4.04 8.78
C CYS A 131 10.00 4.65 7.39
N ALA A 132 10.98 4.70 6.49
CA ALA A 132 10.79 5.14 5.11
C ALA A 132 9.85 4.22 4.33
N GLU A 133 10.02 2.91 4.44
CA GLU A 133 9.12 1.91 3.84
C GLU A 133 7.69 2.06 4.37
N THR A 134 7.55 2.23 5.69
CA THR A 134 6.24 2.48 6.33
C THR A 134 5.59 3.76 5.79
N ALA A 135 6.38 4.81 5.53
CA ALA A 135 5.88 6.03 4.91
C ALA A 135 5.38 5.78 3.49
N VAL A 136 6.09 5.02 2.66
CA VAL A 136 5.62 4.65 1.31
C VAL A 136 4.32 3.86 1.40
N VAL A 137 4.29 2.80 2.20
CA VAL A 137 3.10 1.95 2.35
C VAL A 137 1.89 2.75 2.84
N ASN A 138 2.05 3.58 3.86
CA ASN A 138 0.95 4.41 4.36
C ASN A 138 0.48 5.45 3.34
N TYR A 139 1.39 6.03 2.56
CA TYR A 139 1.05 6.96 1.50
C TYR A 139 0.19 6.28 0.44
N MET A 140 0.60 5.07 0.01
CA MET A 140 -0.15 4.31 -0.99
C MET A 140 -1.49 3.78 -0.46
N ASN A 141 -1.55 3.35 0.81
CA ASN A 141 -2.82 2.96 1.43
C ASN A 141 -3.83 4.11 1.49
N LYS A 142 -3.35 5.35 1.59
CA LYS A 142 -4.20 6.53 1.69
C LYS A 142 -4.55 7.14 0.32
N TRP A 143 -3.63 7.12 -0.62
CA TRP A 143 -3.73 7.86 -1.89
C TRP A 143 -3.63 7.01 -3.14
N GLY A 144 -3.34 5.71 -3.01
CA GLY A 144 -3.22 4.76 -4.12
C GLY A 144 -4.36 4.90 -5.11
N THR A 145 -3.99 5.14 -6.36
CA THR A 145 -4.91 5.38 -7.48
C THR A 145 -4.33 4.69 -8.71
N ASP A 146 -5.20 4.16 -9.56
CA ASP A 146 -4.83 3.63 -10.87
C ASP A 146 -4.35 4.79 -11.76
N CYS A 147 -3.06 4.77 -12.12
CA CYS A 147 -2.42 5.84 -12.88
C CYS A 147 -2.42 5.58 -14.38
N ASP A 148 -2.38 4.31 -14.82
CA ASP A 148 -2.32 3.94 -16.23
C ASP A 148 -3.66 3.50 -16.83
N GLY A 149 -4.71 3.41 -16.01
CA GLY A 149 -6.09 3.20 -16.43
C GLY A 149 -6.41 1.76 -16.77
N ASP A 150 -5.64 0.80 -16.26
CA ASP A 150 -5.84 -0.64 -16.51
C ASP A 150 -6.92 -1.26 -15.60
N GLY A 151 -7.46 -0.49 -14.66
CA GLY A 151 -8.50 -0.89 -13.72
C GLY A 151 -7.96 -1.52 -12.42
N GLN A 152 -6.64 -1.57 -12.24
CA GLN A 152 -5.99 -2.11 -11.06
C GLN A 152 -5.06 -1.08 -10.42
N VAL A 153 -4.79 -1.22 -9.11
CA VAL A 153 -3.75 -0.44 -8.44
C VAL A 153 -2.61 -1.38 -8.12
N THR A 154 -1.53 -1.25 -8.87
CA THR A 154 -0.37 -2.15 -8.86
C THR A 154 0.89 -1.46 -8.35
N CYS A 155 2.00 -2.19 -8.28
CA CYS A 155 3.29 -1.59 -7.97
C CYS A 155 3.74 -0.57 -9.05
N TYR A 156 3.30 -0.72 -10.30
CA TYR A 156 3.59 0.25 -11.36
C TYR A 156 2.97 1.61 -11.02
N ASP A 157 1.73 1.61 -10.53
CA ASP A 157 1.05 2.81 -10.03
C ASP A 157 1.76 3.38 -8.82
N TYR A 158 2.18 2.54 -7.88
CA TYR A 158 2.91 2.99 -6.69
C TYR A 158 4.22 3.67 -7.07
N ALA A 159 4.99 3.12 -8.01
CA ALA A 159 6.22 3.71 -8.46
C ALA A 159 5.99 5.07 -9.15
N ARG A 160 4.93 5.20 -9.96
CA ARG A 160 4.52 6.48 -10.58
C ARG A 160 4.08 7.49 -9.53
N MET A 161 3.21 7.08 -8.60
CA MET A 161 2.74 7.90 -7.49
C MET A 161 3.88 8.35 -6.57
N HIS A 162 4.87 7.50 -6.33
CA HIS A 162 6.04 7.83 -5.51
C HIS A 162 6.83 8.97 -6.13
N LYS A 163 7.02 8.95 -7.45
CA LYS A 163 7.77 9.96 -8.19
C LYS A 163 6.97 11.23 -8.45
N ALA A 164 5.70 11.10 -8.80
CA ALA A 164 4.86 12.21 -9.25
C ALA A 164 4.02 12.84 -8.12
N GLY A 165 3.90 12.16 -6.99
CA GLY A 165 2.97 12.50 -5.92
C GLY A 165 1.51 12.27 -6.33
N ARG A 166 0.61 12.48 -5.36
CA ARG A 166 -0.83 12.25 -5.51
C ARG A 166 -1.46 12.92 -6.74
N SER A 167 -1.19 14.20 -6.97
CA SER A 167 -1.78 14.95 -8.08
C SER A 167 -1.17 14.62 -9.44
N GLY A 168 -0.03 13.94 -9.46
CA GLY A 168 0.70 13.63 -10.68
C GLY A 168 0.31 12.30 -11.32
N CYS A 169 -0.42 11.42 -10.64
CA CYS A 169 -0.75 10.06 -11.08
C CYS A 169 -1.49 10.02 -12.43
N GLN A 170 -2.58 10.77 -12.59
CA GLN A 170 -3.37 10.82 -13.83
C GLN A 170 -2.62 11.43 -15.02
N ALA A 171 -1.53 12.17 -14.76
CA ALA A 171 -0.64 12.75 -15.75
C ALA A 171 0.76 12.13 -15.69
N ALA A 172 0.92 10.96 -15.06
CA ALA A 172 2.23 10.40 -14.73
C ALA A 172 2.99 9.85 -15.94
N SER A 173 2.50 10.02 -17.16
CA SER A 173 3.21 9.65 -18.39
C SER A 173 4.58 10.32 -18.51
N TRP A 174 4.79 11.47 -17.85
CA TRP A 174 6.13 12.09 -17.79
C TRP A 174 7.13 11.28 -16.95
N VAL A 175 6.66 10.49 -15.97
CA VAL A 175 7.51 9.62 -15.15
C VAL A 175 8.15 8.55 -16.02
N ASP A 176 7.40 8.03 -16.99
CA ASP A 176 7.84 6.95 -17.87
C ASP A 176 9.07 7.32 -18.72
N ALA A 177 9.31 8.62 -18.92
CA ALA A 177 10.47 9.17 -19.63
C ALA A 177 11.66 9.51 -18.71
N THR A 178 11.62 9.16 -17.42
CA THR A 178 12.68 9.47 -16.46
C THR A 178 13.62 8.28 -16.21
N ASP A 179 14.86 8.58 -15.84
CA ASP A 179 15.82 7.55 -15.38
C ASP A 179 15.30 6.75 -14.18
N TYR A 180 14.46 7.37 -13.34
CA TYR A 180 13.82 6.68 -12.23
C TYR A 180 12.96 5.51 -12.74
N TRP A 181 12.10 5.76 -13.75
CA TRP A 181 11.23 4.71 -14.28
C TRP A 181 12.00 3.59 -14.98
N ALA A 182 13.01 3.95 -15.77
CA ALA A 182 13.88 2.98 -16.41
C ALA A 182 14.55 2.04 -15.38
N GLN A 183 15.07 2.61 -14.28
CA GLN A 183 15.68 1.82 -13.20
C GLN A 183 14.67 1.01 -12.39
N PHE A 184 13.44 1.51 -12.24
CA PHE A 184 12.37 0.75 -11.61
C PHE A 184 12.05 -0.49 -12.44
N GLN A 185 11.86 -0.33 -13.76
CA GLN A 185 11.58 -1.44 -14.67
C GLN A 185 12.74 -2.43 -14.78
N GLU A 186 14.00 -1.96 -14.68
CA GLU A 186 15.19 -2.81 -14.60
C GLU A 186 15.12 -3.76 -13.38
N CYS A 187 14.66 -3.26 -12.23
CA CYS A 187 14.54 -4.06 -11.01
C CYS A 187 13.26 -4.91 -10.96
N PHE A 188 12.12 -4.31 -11.30
CA PHE A 188 10.80 -4.92 -11.08
C PHE A 188 10.33 -5.77 -12.26
N GLY A 189 10.71 -5.37 -13.47
CA GLY A 189 10.22 -5.87 -14.75
C GLY A 189 9.48 -4.80 -15.56
N PRO A 190 9.36 -4.96 -16.89
CA PRO A 190 8.55 -4.06 -17.71
C PRO A 190 7.08 -4.11 -17.28
N SER A 191 6.34 -3.01 -17.46
CA SER A 191 4.89 -3.00 -17.22
C SER A 191 4.17 -3.87 -18.24
N PRO A 192 3.21 -4.73 -17.84
CA PRO A 192 2.42 -5.49 -18.80
C PRO A 192 1.68 -4.51 -19.72
N SER A 193 1.84 -4.70 -21.03
CA SER A 193 1.17 -3.85 -22.01
C SER A 193 -0.29 -4.30 -22.16
N PRO A 194 -1.24 -3.38 -22.42
CA PRO A 194 -2.67 -3.73 -22.62
C PRO A 194 -2.96 -4.64 -23.83
N GLN A 195 -1.94 -5.11 -24.56
CA GLN A 195 -2.09 -5.80 -25.84
C GLN A 195 -1.61 -7.26 -25.84
N GLY A 196 -1.36 -7.88 -24.70
CA GLY A 196 -0.96 -9.29 -24.69
C GLY A 196 -1.27 -10.01 -23.39
N LEU A 197 -2.33 -10.81 -23.39
CA LEU A 197 -2.40 -11.99 -22.52
C LEU A 197 -1.21 -12.91 -22.87
N GLY A 198 -0.13 -12.77 -22.12
CA GLY A 198 0.92 -13.76 -21.99
C GLY A 198 0.92 -14.31 -20.56
N PRO A 199 1.27 -15.59 -20.35
CA PRO A 199 1.36 -16.17 -19.01
C PRO A 199 2.64 -15.67 -18.33
N GLY A 200 2.56 -14.48 -17.73
CA GLY A 200 3.58 -13.90 -16.87
C GLY A 200 2.94 -13.54 -15.55
N ASP A 201 3.06 -14.46 -14.58
CA ASP A 201 3.11 -14.21 -13.13
C ASP A 201 2.51 -12.89 -12.59
N ASP A 202 1.21 -12.67 -12.78
CA ASP A 202 0.44 -11.59 -12.13
C ASP A 202 -0.10 -11.98 -10.74
N SER A 203 0.34 -13.11 -10.22
CA SER A 203 -0.22 -13.73 -9.02
C SER A 203 0.30 -13.06 -7.74
N GLY A 204 -0.19 -11.85 -7.42
CA GLY A 204 -0.08 -11.38 -6.03
C GLY A 204 -0.42 -9.93 -5.67
N ILE A 205 -0.61 -8.99 -6.61
CA ILE A 205 -0.72 -7.56 -6.23
C ILE A 205 -2.16 -7.05 -6.11
N SER A 206 -3.16 -7.83 -6.55
CA SER A 206 -4.59 -7.48 -6.45
C SER A 206 -5.16 -7.42 -5.01
N GLY A 207 -4.31 -7.25 -3.98
CA GLY A 207 -4.67 -7.44 -2.57
C GLY A 207 -3.90 -6.59 -1.56
N LEU A 208 -3.32 -5.43 -1.94
CA LEU A 208 -2.98 -4.39 -0.95
C LEU A 208 -4.21 -3.64 -0.42
N ASP A 209 -5.36 -4.30 -0.46
CA ASP A 209 -6.65 -3.84 0.04
C ASP A 209 -6.50 -3.18 1.40
N ALA A 210 -6.80 -1.89 1.37
CA ALA A 210 -7.56 -1.05 2.29
C ALA A 210 -8.63 -1.73 3.20
N ARG A 211 -8.48 -3.00 3.61
CA ARG A 211 -9.45 -3.76 4.41
C ARG A 211 -9.00 -4.15 5.81
N SER A 212 -7.74 -3.96 6.20
CA SER A 212 -7.32 -4.31 7.57
C SER A 212 -7.58 -3.23 8.63
N ASN A 213 -7.98 -2.00 8.26
CA ASN A 213 -8.24 -0.93 9.24
C ASN A 213 -9.73 -0.55 9.41
N LYS A 214 -10.62 -1.54 9.32
CA LYS A 214 -12.05 -1.40 9.68
C LYS A 214 -12.48 -2.42 10.74
N ARG A 215 -11.62 -2.65 11.73
CA ARG A 215 -11.93 -3.38 12.96
C ARG A 215 -11.43 -2.61 14.19
N ASN A 216 -12.11 -1.50 14.51
CA ASN A 216 -12.69 -1.19 15.82
C ASN A 216 -13.45 0.13 15.75
#